data_AF-A0A9E2YCF2-F1
#
_entry.id   AF-A0A9E2YCF2-F1
#
_cell.length_a   1.000
_cell.length_b   1.000
_cell.length_c   1.000
_cell.angle_alpha   90.00
_cell.angle_beta   90.00
_cell.angle_gamma   90.00
#
_symmetry.space_group_name_H-M   'P 1'
#
loop_
_entity.id
_entity.type
_entity.pdbx_description
1 polymer ?
#
loop_
_entity_poly.entity_id
_entity_poly.type
_entity_poly.pdbx_seq_one_letter_code
_entity_poly.pdbx_strand_id
1 'polypeptide(L)'
;CAGAAILTKSYLGLLLIALATVMTLLRQTRVRQLICLIVAALAVAGPWLALEAIQHPREFGDAYWTMLMHTDQGVEGFGAPWDRLWFDYAANVFYLFYVTALAAGAWAIHRQRSGRRVDLSLALPLAWAILVFLVMTFTANKAPSATAIGWPAVFLLLGLLIARAWRGDRLAMSIWLAAMVAAFVYHGHFIAGSMGVDSSGQLLAIARSQLWIVWELAAALFGGGVLAAYAGPRSMKIFGAVATVLAATLFLAPVLLDHHRSYCAEALAVTELDRESPEIVQIGRFAETLPSNAVFLLQERSKFERNALMFYSDRTVYPLDQQNWRQTASRISAASGTPFIISDRSIEGEKLFSASAGTRSVFKPAS
;
A
#
# COMPACT_ATOMS: atom_id res chain seq x y z
N CYS A 1 6.20 -12.33 -15.62
CA CYS A 1 5.86 -11.54 -14.41
C CYS A 1 6.22 -10.06 -14.56
N ALA A 2 7.49 -9.67 -14.77
CA ALA A 2 7.86 -8.25 -14.88
C ALA A 2 7.09 -7.50 -15.99
N GLY A 3 6.98 -8.07 -17.21
CA GLY A 3 6.19 -7.46 -18.28
C GLY A 3 4.70 -7.31 -17.93
N ALA A 4 4.08 -8.31 -17.33
CA ALA A 4 2.71 -8.21 -16.84
C ALA A 4 2.56 -7.13 -15.75
N ALA A 5 3.53 -7.03 -14.83
CA ALA A 5 3.55 -5.98 -13.82
C ALA A 5 3.66 -4.58 -14.44
N ILE A 6 4.44 -4.40 -15.51
CA ILE A 6 4.50 -3.14 -16.27
C ILE A 6 3.12 -2.77 -16.82
N LEU A 7 2.38 -3.74 -17.38
CA LEU A 7 1.04 -3.53 -17.94
C LEU A 7 -0.03 -3.25 -16.87
N THR A 8 0.11 -3.78 -15.66
CA THR A 8 -0.85 -3.51 -14.57
C THR A 8 -0.56 -2.20 -13.86
N LYS A 9 0.70 -1.96 -13.48
CA LYS A 9 1.18 -0.73 -12.83
C LYS A 9 2.67 -0.55 -13.14
N SER A 10 2.99 0.36 -14.05
CA SER A 10 4.31 0.55 -14.65
C SER A 10 5.47 0.60 -13.64
N TYR A 11 5.30 1.25 -12.47
CA TYR A 11 6.33 1.30 -11.43
C TYR A 11 6.63 -0.06 -10.76
N LEU A 12 5.66 -0.97 -10.65
CA LEU A 12 5.89 -2.33 -10.11
C LEU A 12 6.85 -3.11 -11.01
N GLY A 13 6.67 -2.97 -12.33
CA GLY A 13 7.55 -3.57 -13.32
C GLY A 13 8.98 -3.05 -13.23
N LEU A 14 9.14 -1.73 -13.07
CA LEU A 14 10.46 -1.12 -12.87
C LEU A 14 11.13 -1.58 -11.57
N LEU A 15 10.38 -1.71 -10.47
CA LEU A 15 10.90 -2.23 -9.21
C LEU A 15 11.44 -3.66 -9.34
N LEU A 16 10.78 -4.52 -10.11
CA LEU A 16 11.26 -5.89 -10.37
C LEU A 16 12.56 -5.91 -11.20
N ILE A 17 12.69 -5.01 -12.19
CA ILE A 17 13.91 -4.86 -12.98
C ILE A 17 15.05 -4.29 -12.11
N ALA A 18 14.74 -3.30 -11.26
CA ALA A 18 15.69 -2.74 -10.31
C ALA A 18 16.16 -3.79 -9.30
N LEU A 19 15.26 -4.64 -8.78
CA LEU A 19 15.62 -5.76 -7.92
C LEU A 19 16.56 -6.74 -8.61
N ALA A 20 16.23 -7.14 -9.84
CA ALA A 20 17.09 -8.02 -10.64
C ALA A 20 18.48 -7.40 -10.87
N THR A 21 18.54 -6.09 -11.11
CA THR A 21 19.77 -5.32 -11.28
C THR A 21 20.60 -5.31 -10.00
N VAL A 22 19.99 -5.01 -8.84
CA VAL A 22 20.65 -5.09 -7.53
C VAL A 22 21.22 -6.47 -7.28
N MET A 23 20.46 -7.53 -7.58
CA MET A 23 20.93 -8.91 -7.44
C MET A 23 22.12 -9.22 -8.38
N THR A 24 22.13 -8.66 -9.59
CA THR A 24 23.28 -8.79 -10.52
C THR A 24 24.51 -8.05 -9.99
N LEU A 25 24.34 -6.83 -9.48
CA LEU A 25 25.44 -6.04 -8.89
C LEU A 25 26.04 -6.72 -7.66
N LEU A 26 25.20 -7.37 -6.86
CA LEU A 26 25.63 -8.21 -5.74
C LEU A 26 26.23 -9.56 -6.17
N ARG A 27 26.45 -9.77 -7.48
CA ARG A 27 26.96 -10.99 -8.11
C ARG A 27 26.14 -12.24 -7.79
N GLN A 28 24.86 -12.06 -7.48
CA GLN A 28 23.92 -13.16 -7.18
C GLN A 28 23.22 -13.69 -8.42
N THR A 29 23.16 -12.89 -9.49
CA THR A 29 22.65 -13.30 -10.80
C THR A 29 23.66 -12.93 -11.89
N ARG A 30 23.62 -13.65 -13.02
CA ARG A 30 24.50 -13.38 -14.16
C ARG A 30 23.91 -12.23 -14.99
N VAL A 31 24.75 -11.38 -15.56
CA VAL A 31 24.32 -10.29 -16.49
C VAL A 31 23.44 -10.84 -17.62
N ARG A 32 23.76 -12.03 -18.16
CA ARG A 32 22.92 -12.70 -19.15
C ARG A 32 21.49 -12.94 -18.67
N GLN A 33 21.29 -13.30 -17.41
CA GLN A 33 19.95 -13.52 -16.84
C GLN A 33 19.19 -12.20 -16.70
N LEU A 34 19.87 -11.11 -16.31
CA LEU A 34 19.27 -9.78 -16.29
C LEU A 34 18.83 -9.34 -17.69
N ILE A 35 19.68 -9.53 -18.70
CA ILE A 35 19.34 -9.23 -20.11
C ILE A 35 18.13 -10.08 -20.55
N CYS A 36 18.13 -11.38 -20.29
CA CYS A 36 16.99 -12.25 -20.62
C CYS A 36 15.70 -11.78 -19.93
N LEU A 37 15.77 -11.34 -18.67
CA LEU A 37 14.62 -10.81 -17.94
C LEU A 37 14.09 -9.51 -18.56
N ILE A 38 14.98 -8.58 -18.92
CA ILE A 38 14.62 -7.32 -19.58
C ILE A 38 13.98 -7.61 -20.94
N VAL A 39 14.61 -8.45 -21.77
CA VAL A 39 14.08 -8.83 -23.09
C VAL A 39 12.72 -9.51 -22.95
N ALA A 40 12.55 -10.43 -22.01
CA ALA A 40 11.26 -11.09 -21.77
C ALA A 40 10.19 -10.10 -21.25
N ALA A 41 10.57 -9.14 -20.40
CA ALA A 41 9.64 -8.11 -19.93
C ALA A 41 9.18 -7.22 -21.08
N LEU A 42 10.10 -6.79 -21.95
CA LEU A 42 9.80 -6.00 -23.15
C LEU A 42 9.00 -6.79 -24.19
N ALA A 43 9.28 -8.08 -24.38
CA ALA A 43 8.50 -8.91 -25.31
C ALA A 43 7.03 -9.07 -24.87
N VAL A 44 6.76 -9.03 -23.56
CA VAL A 44 5.40 -9.12 -23.00
C VAL A 44 4.71 -7.76 -22.98
N ALA A 45 5.37 -6.70 -22.51
CA ALA A 45 4.75 -5.38 -22.37
C ALA A 45 4.79 -4.56 -23.67
N GLY A 46 5.85 -4.70 -24.44
CA GLY A 46 6.17 -3.86 -25.60
C GLY A 46 5.09 -3.79 -26.67
N PRO A 47 4.45 -4.90 -27.10
CA PRO A 47 3.39 -4.83 -28.12
C PRO A 47 2.22 -3.94 -27.70
N TRP A 48 1.77 -4.05 -26.45
CA TRP A 48 0.69 -3.22 -25.91
C TRP A 48 1.13 -1.77 -25.73
N LEU A 49 2.32 -1.53 -25.18
CA LEU A 49 2.84 -0.17 -25.01
C LEU A 49 3.03 0.54 -26.35
N ALA A 50 3.47 -0.17 -27.39
CA ALA A 50 3.59 0.39 -28.73
C ALA A 50 2.21 0.69 -29.35
N LEU A 51 1.24 -0.21 -29.17
CA LEU A 51 -0.12 0.00 -29.66
C LEU A 51 -0.75 1.24 -29.02
N GLU A 52 -0.67 1.36 -27.69
CA GLU A 52 -1.15 2.52 -26.94
C GLU A 52 -0.45 3.81 -27.37
N ALA A 53 0.88 3.80 -27.52
CA ALA A 53 1.63 4.97 -27.97
C ALA A 53 1.26 5.41 -29.40
N ILE A 54 0.87 4.47 -30.27
CA ILE A 54 0.44 4.76 -31.65
C ILE A 54 -1.01 5.29 -31.68
N GLN A 55 -1.91 4.65 -30.95
CA GLN A 55 -3.34 4.98 -30.97
C GLN A 55 -3.69 6.21 -30.12
N HIS A 56 -3.00 6.38 -28.99
CA HIS A 56 -3.28 7.38 -27.96
C HIS A 56 -1.99 8.10 -27.52
N PRO A 57 -1.26 8.78 -28.44
CA PRO A 57 0.09 9.31 -28.16
C PRO A 57 0.11 10.36 -27.04
N ARG A 58 -0.95 11.16 -26.91
CA ARG A 58 -1.04 12.20 -25.87
C ARG A 58 -1.32 11.59 -24.51
N GLU A 59 -2.34 10.75 -24.42
CA GLU A 59 -2.75 10.04 -23.21
C GLU A 59 -1.63 9.13 -22.70
N PHE A 60 -0.94 8.45 -23.62
CA PHE A 60 0.26 7.68 -23.31
C PHE A 60 1.34 8.58 -22.69
N GLY A 61 1.68 9.70 -23.34
CA GLY A 61 2.66 10.66 -22.81
C GLY A 61 2.28 11.18 -21.42
N ASP A 62 1.02 11.58 -21.25
CA ASP A 62 0.50 12.12 -20.00
C ASP A 62 0.48 11.08 -18.87
N ALA A 63 0.14 9.81 -19.17
CA ALA A 63 0.15 8.74 -18.18
C ALA A 63 1.57 8.47 -17.65
N TYR A 64 2.57 8.39 -18.54
CA TYR A 64 3.96 8.17 -18.14
C TYR A 64 4.56 9.40 -17.46
N TRP A 65 4.22 10.60 -17.91
CA TRP A 65 4.61 11.83 -17.23
C TRP A 65 4.02 11.89 -15.81
N THR A 66 2.73 11.61 -15.67
CA THR A 66 2.06 11.55 -14.36
C THR A 66 2.70 10.52 -13.44
N MET A 67 3.12 9.36 -13.96
CA MET A 67 3.88 8.38 -13.19
C MET A 67 5.20 8.95 -12.67
N LEU A 68 5.95 9.72 -13.47
CA LEU A 68 7.19 10.36 -13.01
C LEU A 68 6.89 11.42 -11.93
N MET A 69 5.81 12.18 -12.10
CA MET A 69 5.37 13.18 -11.13
C MET A 69 5.00 12.59 -9.76
N HIS A 70 4.65 11.29 -9.67
CA HIS A 70 4.47 10.63 -8.37
C HIS A 70 5.77 10.54 -7.55
N THR A 71 6.93 10.69 -8.18
CA THR A 71 8.22 10.58 -7.48
C THR A 71 8.55 11.84 -6.69
N ASP A 72 8.22 13.03 -7.20
CA ASP A 72 8.59 14.33 -6.63
C ASP A 72 7.39 15.19 -6.22
N GLN A 73 6.17 14.86 -6.66
CA GLN A 73 4.96 15.63 -6.37
C GLN A 73 3.87 14.81 -5.67
N GLY A 74 3.06 15.51 -4.88
CA GLY A 74 1.86 14.97 -4.25
C GLY A 74 0.72 14.83 -5.25
N VAL A 75 0.83 13.87 -6.15
CA VAL A 75 -0.23 13.56 -7.12
C VAL A 75 -1.42 12.91 -6.39
N GLU A 76 -2.66 13.26 -6.80
CA GLU A 76 -3.90 12.68 -6.27
C GLU A 76 -4.13 12.86 -4.75
N GLY A 77 -3.45 13.82 -4.11
CA GLY A 77 -3.58 14.06 -2.67
C GLY A 77 -2.92 12.97 -1.80
N PHE A 78 -2.09 12.12 -2.39
CA PHE A 78 -1.31 11.10 -1.67
C PHE A 78 0.11 11.56 -1.31
N GLY A 79 0.41 12.85 -1.45
CA GLY A 79 1.64 13.43 -0.93
C GLY A 79 1.74 13.18 0.57
N ALA A 80 2.83 12.56 1.03
CA ALA A 80 3.02 12.32 2.45
C ALA A 80 4.51 12.27 2.84
N PRO A 81 4.85 12.62 4.08
CA PRO A 81 6.23 12.60 4.58
C PRO A 81 6.74 11.17 4.79
N TRP A 82 8.08 11.03 4.85
CA TRP A 82 8.80 9.75 4.91
C TRP A 82 8.34 8.84 6.06
N ASP A 83 7.97 9.44 7.19
CA ASP A 83 7.64 8.78 8.45
C ASP A 83 6.29 8.06 8.38
N ARG A 84 5.35 8.53 7.52
CA ARG A 84 4.05 7.89 7.31
C ARG A 84 4.17 6.45 6.80
N LEU A 85 5.17 6.18 5.95
CA LEU A 85 5.43 4.82 5.48
C LEU A 85 5.77 3.88 6.65
N TRP A 86 6.64 4.33 7.55
CA TRP A 86 7.22 3.49 8.59
C TRP A 86 6.34 3.41 9.83
N PHE A 87 5.72 4.51 10.25
CA PHE A 87 5.02 4.61 11.54
C PHE A 87 3.50 4.57 11.43
N ASP A 88 2.95 4.73 10.23
CA ASP A 88 1.51 4.58 9.97
C ASP A 88 1.28 3.30 9.15
N TYR A 89 1.72 3.25 7.88
CA TYR A 89 1.35 2.13 7.01
C TYR A 89 1.97 0.80 7.42
N ALA A 90 3.30 0.72 7.55
CA ALA A 90 3.94 -0.52 7.92
C ALA A 90 3.53 -0.96 9.33
N ALA A 91 3.40 -0.01 10.25
CA ALA A 91 2.92 -0.25 11.61
C ALA A 91 1.50 -0.85 11.62
N ASN A 92 0.56 -0.30 10.85
CA ASN A 92 -0.80 -0.83 10.73
C ASN A 92 -0.87 -2.19 10.02
N VAL A 93 -0.04 -2.42 9.01
CA VAL A 93 -0.03 -3.65 8.22
C VAL A 93 0.51 -4.83 9.02
N PHE A 94 1.62 -4.63 9.71
CA PHE A 94 2.25 -5.67 10.51
C PHE A 94 1.72 -5.71 11.94
N TYR A 95 1.04 -4.66 12.38
CA TYR A 95 0.41 -4.51 13.68
C TYR A 95 1.38 -4.95 14.80
N LEU A 96 0.99 -5.89 15.64
CA LEU A 96 1.81 -6.44 16.73
C LEU A 96 3.11 -7.11 16.29
N PHE A 97 3.21 -7.48 15.02
CA PHE A 97 4.42 -8.07 14.45
C PHE A 97 5.34 -7.03 13.80
N TYR A 98 5.00 -5.74 13.83
CA TYR A 98 5.78 -4.69 13.18
C TYR A 98 7.25 -4.68 13.63
N VAL A 99 7.49 -4.61 14.94
CA VAL A 99 8.87 -4.61 15.45
C VAL A 99 9.56 -5.94 15.23
N THR A 100 8.81 -7.05 15.29
CA THR A 100 9.35 -8.39 15.00
C THR A 100 9.79 -8.50 13.54
N ALA A 101 9.05 -7.88 12.62
CA ALA A 101 9.40 -7.81 11.21
C ALA A 101 10.67 -6.97 10.96
N LEU A 102 10.82 -5.83 11.66
CA LEU A 102 12.06 -5.05 11.63
C LEU A 102 13.24 -5.86 12.19
N ALA A 103 13.04 -6.56 13.30
CA ALA A 103 14.05 -7.43 13.91
C ALA A 103 14.44 -8.60 12.97
N ALA A 104 13.49 -9.16 12.21
CA ALA A 104 13.75 -10.16 11.19
C ALA A 104 14.65 -9.62 10.07
N GLY A 105 14.43 -8.38 9.63
CA GLY A 105 15.31 -7.69 8.67
C GLY A 105 16.74 -7.52 9.22
N ALA A 106 16.88 -7.04 10.46
CA ALA A 106 18.18 -6.89 11.11
C ALA A 106 18.91 -8.24 11.30
N TRP A 107 18.19 -9.27 11.73
CA TRP A 107 18.72 -10.64 11.82
C TRP A 107 19.18 -11.16 10.45
N ALA A 108 18.40 -10.94 9.38
CA ALA A 108 18.77 -11.36 8.03
C ALA A 108 20.05 -10.65 7.56
N ILE A 109 20.19 -9.33 7.80
CA ILE A 109 21.42 -8.57 7.51
C ILE A 109 22.61 -9.18 8.27
N HIS A 110 22.45 -9.44 9.57
CA HIS A 110 23.50 -10.04 10.38
C HIS A 110 23.90 -11.42 9.87
N ARG A 111 22.92 -12.27 9.53
CA ARG A 111 23.15 -13.62 9.03
C ARG A 111 23.87 -13.62 7.69
N GLN A 112 23.49 -12.68 6.82
CA GLN A 112 24.08 -12.48 5.52
C GLN A 112 25.54 -12.00 5.59
N ARG A 113 25.87 -11.15 6.58
CA ARG A 113 27.25 -10.68 6.83
C ARG A 113 28.14 -11.72 7.51
N SER A 114 27.59 -12.52 8.41
CA SER A 114 28.33 -13.55 9.16
C SER A 114 28.52 -14.85 8.35
N GLY A 115 27.73 -15.07 7.31
CA GLY A 115 27.85 -16.22 6.43
C GLY A 115 29.08 -16.15 5.51
N ARG A 116 29.75 -17.30 5.29
CA ARG A 116 30.81 -17.42 4.27
C ARG A 116 30.28 -17.36 2.84
N ARG A 117 28.98 -17.64 2.64
CA ARG A 117 28.29 -17.61 1.36
C ARG A 117 26.97 -16.86 1.52
N VAL A 118 26.56 -16.19 0.45
CA VAL A 118 25.26 -15.53 0.37
C VAL A 118 24.15 -16.57 0.40
N ASP A 119 23.24 -16.45 1.37
CA ASP A 119 22.03 -17.24 1.43
C ASP A 119 20.94 -16.53 0.60
N LEU A 120 20.69 -17.01 -0.62
CA LEU A 120 19.70 -16.41 -1.51
C LEU A 120 18.30 -16.36 -0.91
N SER A 121 17.96 -17.29 -0.01
CA SER A 121 16.67 -17.30 0.67
C SER A 121 16.48 -16.09 1.58
N LEU A 122 17.57 -15.48 2.06
CA LEU A 122 17.56 -14.25 2.85
C LEU A 122 17.85 -13.02 1.99
N ALA A 123 18.83 -13.12 1.08
CA ALA A 123 19.27 -11.99 0.28
C ALA A 123 18.19 -11.45 -0.65
N LEU A 124 17.40 -12.32 -1.28
CA LEU A 124 16.34 -11.91 -2.21
C LEU A 124 15.21 -11.14 -1.52
N PRO A 125 14.53 -11.65 -0.48
CA PRO A 125 13.48 -10.89 0.20
C PRO A 125 14.05 -9.66 0.91
N LEU A 126 15.27 -9.71 1.43
CA LEU A 126 15.93 -8.53 2.01
C LEU A 126 16.16 -7.43 0.99
N ALA A 127 16.73 -7.75 -0.17
CA ALA A 127 16.95 -6.79 -1.25
C ALA A 127 15.63 -6.22 -1.78
N TRP A 128 14.59 -7.06 -1.90
CA TRP A 128 13.26 -6.62 -2.32
C TRP A 128 12.65 -5.64 -1.30
N ALA A 129 12.61 -6.00 -0.02
CA ALA A 129 12.09 -5.13 1.03
C ALA A 129 12.85 -3.80 1.07
N ILE A 130 14.19 -3.83 1.14
CA ILE A 130 15.01 -2.61 1.18
C ILE A 130 14.75 -1.74 -0.04
N LEU A 131 14.76 -2.31 -1.25
CA LEU A 131 14.55 -1.53 -2.47
C LEU A 131 13.20 -0.81 -2.46
N VAL A 132 12.11 -1.52 -2.16
CA VAL A 132 10.77 -0.94 -2.16
C VAL A 132 10.65 0.13 -1.08
N PHE A 133 10.99 -0.20 0.17
CA PHE A 133 10.84 0.73 1.28
C PHE A 133 11.76 1.94 1.13
N LEU A 134 12.99 1.77 0.63
CA LEU A 134 13.91 2.88 0.37
C LEU A 134 13.34 3.83 -0.68
N VAL A 135 12.91 3.30 -1.84
CA VAL A 135 12.28 4.10 -2.90
C VAL A 135 11.07 4.85 -2.34
N MET A 136 10.14 4.15 -1.68
CA MET A 136 8.91 4.74 -1.14
C MET A 136 9.14 5.72 0.02
N THR A 137 10.27 5.62 0.73
CA THR A 137 10.66 6.59 1.76
C THR A 137 10.95 7.95 1.10
N PHE A 138 11.60 7.93 -0.07
CA PHE A 138 12.03 9.14 -0.78
C PHE A 138 11.03 9.67 -1.82
N THR A 139 10.02 8.89 -2.23
CA THR A 139 8.97 9.41 -3.12
C THR A 139 8.06 10.37 -2.37
N ALA A 140 7.68 11.47 -3.03
CA ALA A 140 6.73 12.43 -2.47
C ALA A 140 5.34 11.80 -2.28
N ASN A 141 4.89 11.01 -3.26
CA ASN A 141 3.65 10.26 -3.16
C ASN A 141 3.85 8.94 -2.38
N LYS A 142 2.97 8.69 -1.41
CA LYS A 142 2.95 7.48 -0.59
C LYS A 142 1.57 6.85 -0.58
N ALA A 143 1.08 6.41 -1.73
CA ALA A 143 -0.14 5.62 -1.78
C ALA A 143 0.05 4.29 -0.99
N PRO A 144 -0.83 3.94 -0.03
CA PRO A 144 -0.72 2.68 0.72
C PRO A 144 -0.60 1.44 -0.18
N SER A 145 -1.36 1.44 -1.28
CA SER A 145 -1.33 0.36 -2.28
C SER A 145 0.01 0.24 -3.03
N ALA A 146 0.78 1.32 -3.16
CA ALA A 146 2.11 1.29 -3.77
C ALA A 146 3.13 0.66 -2.82
N THR A 147 2.99 0.88 -1.51
CA THR A 147 3.87 0.28 -0.50
C THR A 147 3.62 -1.21 -0.30
N ALA A 148 2.40 -1.67 -0.62
CA ALA A 148 1.97 -3.07 -0.49
C ALA A 148 2.82 -4.07 -1.28
N ILE A 149 3.50 -3.64 -2.35
CA ILE A 149 4.43 -4.52 -3.08
C ILE A 149 5.62 -4.98 -2.23
N GLY A 150 6.00 -4.22 -1.20
CA GLY A 150 7.12 -4.57 -0.32
C GLY A 150 6.74 -5.56 0.79
N TRP A 151 5.45 -5.67 1.13
CA TRP A 151 5.01 -6.43 2.31
C TRP A 151 5.26 -7.94 2.20
N PRO A 152 5.07 -8.61 1.04
CA PRO A 152 5.38 -10.04 0.92
C PRO A 152 6.84 -10.36 1.27
N ALA A 153 7.79 -9.52 0.89
CA ALA A 153 9.20 -9.70 1.23
C ALA A 153 9.45 -9.62 2.74
N VAL A 154 8.78 -8.69 3.43
CA VAL A 154 8.88 -8.55 4.89
C VAL A 154 8.26 -9.76 5.60
N PHE A 155 7.09 -10.23 5.15
CA PHE A 155 6.49 -11.46 5.67
C PHE A 155 7.36 -12.69 5.45
N LEU A 156 8.04 -12.79 4.30
CA LEU A 156 9.00 -13.87 4.04
C LEU A 156 10.20 -13.81 5.01
N LEU A 157 10.74 -12.62 5.30
CA LEU A 157 11.81 -12.46 6.28
C LEU A 157 11.36 -12.87 7.69
N LEU A 158 10.16 -12.44 8.11
CA LEU A 158 9.56 -12.84 9.38
C LEU A 158 9.37 -14.36 9.46
N GLY A 159 8.79 -14.96 8.41
CA GLY A 159 8.61 -16.40 8.32
C GLY A 159 9.93 -17.18 8.35
N LEU A 160 10.98 -16.66 7.72
CA LEU A 160 12.32 -17.25 7.75
C LEU A 160 12.97 -17.16 9.13
N LEU A 161 12.82 -16.04 9.85
CA LEU A 161 13.24 -15.91 11.24
C LEU A 161 12.58 -16.99 12.11
N ILE A 162 11.25 -17.09 12.04
CA ILE A 162 10.46 -18.07 12.80
C ILE A 162 10.87 -19.49 12.41
N ALA A 163 10.94 -19.81 11.12
CA ALA A 163 11.33 -21.14 10.66
C ALA A 163 12.74 -21.55 11.12
N ARG A 164 13.70 -20.60 11.15
CA ARG A 164 15.05 -20.85 11.68
C ARG A 164 15.04 -21.04 13.19
N ALA A 165 14.26 -20.24 13.92
CA ALA A 165 14.06 -20.42 15.36
C ALA A 165 13.58 -21.86 15.65
N TRP A 166 12.54 -22.33 14.97
CA TRP A 166 12.02 -23.69 15.12
C TRP A 166 13.01 -24.80 14.75
N ARG A 167 13.94 -24.53 13.81
CA ARG A 167 15.04 -25.44 13.47
C ARG A 167 16.19 -25.40 14.49
N GLY A 168 16.07 -24.63 15.57
CA GLY A 168 17.05 -24.56 16.65
C GLY A 168 18.14 -23.51 16.45
N ASP A 169 17.97 -22.55 15.53
CA ASP A 169 18.86 -21.39 15.46
C ASP A 169 18.66 -20.53 16.72
N ARG A 170 19.67 -20.53 17.59
CA ARG A 170 19.62 -19.87 18.91
C ARG A 170 19.37 -18.38 18.78
N LEU A 171 20.07 -17.71 17.86
CA LEU A 171 19.94 -16.27 17.70
C LEU A 171 18.56 -15.90 17.17
N ALA A 172 18.07 -16.63 16.16
CA ALA A 172 16.72 -16.41 15.63
C ALA A 172 15.65 -16.63 16.70
N MET A 173 15.76 -17.72 17.48
CA MET A 173 14.83 -18.03 18.57
C MET A 173 14.82 -16.96 19.65
N SER A 174 15.99 -16.54 20.11
CA SER A 174 16.10 -15.54 21.17
C SER A 174 15.62 -14.16 20.73
N ILE A 175 15.91 -13.73 19.49
CA ILE A 175 15.38 -12.47 18.93
C ILE A 175 13.86 -12.54 18.82
N TRP A 176 13.32 -13.64 18.29
CA TRP A 176 11.88 -13.80 18.15
C TRP A 176 11.17 -13.79 19.51
N LEU A 177 11.67 -14.54 20.49
CA LEU A 177 11.11 -14.53 21.85
C LEU A 177 11.17 -13.14 22.48
N ALA A 178 12.32 -12.46 22.42
CA ALA A 178 12.48 -11.13 22.98
C ALA A 178 11.55 -10.12 22.32
N ALA A 179 11.35 -10.20 21.00
CA ALA A 179 10.39 -9.38 20.27
C ALA A 179 8.94 -9.65 20.71
N MET A 180 8.54 -10.92 20.90
CA MET A 180 7.19 -11.26 21.39
C MET A 180 6.95 -10.77 22.82
N VAL A 181 7.94 -10.88 23.70
CA VAL A 181 7.84 -10.34 25.07
C VAL A 181 7.76 -8.82 25.04
N ALA A 182 8.58 -8.16 24.23
CA ALA A 182 8.55 -6.70 24.09
C ALA A 182 7.20 -6.21 23.56
N ALA A 183 6.67 -6.82 22.50
CA ALA A 183 5.36 -6.49 21.95
C ALA A 183 4.20 -6.74 22.93
N PHE A 184 4.35 -7.72 23.82
CA PHE A 184 3.38 -7.99 24.89
C PHE A 184 3.40 -6.92 25.99
N VAL A 185 4.58 -6.41 26.34
CA VAL A 185 4.77 -5.42 27.43
C VAL A 185 4.49 -4.00 26.95
N TYR A 186 5.03 -3.64 25.80
CA TYR A 186 4.95 -2.31 25.22
C TYR A 186 3.87 -2.30 24.14
N HIS A 187 2.59 -2.41 24.51
CA HIS A 187 1.54 -2.25 23.50
C HIS A 187 1.48 -0.76 23.08
N GLY A 188 2.23 -0.39 22.03
CA GLY A 188 2.20 0.94 21.46
C GLY A 188 0.76 1.33 21.10
N HIS A 189 0.31 2.50 21.55
CA HIS A 189 -0.97 3.03 21.11
C HIS A 189 -0.79 3.48 19.66
N PHE A 190 -1.21 2.64 18.71
CA PHE A 190 -1.27 3.03 17.31
C PHE A 190 -2.16 4.28 17.20
N ILE A 191 -1.58 5.42 16.83
CA ILE A 191 -2.34 6.64 16.60
C ILE A 191 -3.05 6.46 15.26
N ALA A 192 -4.27 5.93 15.31
CA ALA A 192 -5.11 5.83 14.13
C ALA A 192 -5.37 7.23 13.56
N GLY A 193 -5.04 7.43 12.29
CA GLY A 193 -5.44 8.63 11.54
C GLY A 193 -4.43 9.78 11.46
N SER A 194 -3.17 9.62 11.89
CA SER A 194 -2.17 10.67 11.62
C SER A 194 -1.84 10.73 10.13
N MET A 195 -2.19 11.83 9.46
CA MET A 195 -1.93 12.07 8.02
C MET A 195 -0.45 12.28 7.66
N GLY A 196 0.49 11.86 8.52
CA GLY A 196 1.88 12.31 8.50
C GLY A 196 2.00 13.76 8.96
N VAL A 197 3.22 14.22 9.13
CA VAL A 197 3.55 15.59 9.54
C VAL A 197 3.95 16.47 8.36
N ASP A 198 3.20 17.56 8.16
CA ASP A 198 3.46 18.54 7.10
C ASP A 198 4.52 19.60 7.50
N SER A 199 5.06 19.60 8.72
CA SER A 199 5.99 20.66 9.18
C SER A 199 7.23 20.14 9.94
N SER A 200 8.39 20.68 9.58
CA SER A 200 9.71 20.35 10.15
C SER A 200 9.84 20.52 11.67
N GLY A 201 8.94 21.31 12.30
CA GLY A 201 8.89 21.50 13.75
C GLY A 201 8.32 20.32 14.56
N GLN A 202 7.66 19.34 13.91
CA GLN A 202 7.05 18.21 14.61
C GLN A 202 7.85 16.90 14.49
N LEU A 203 9.01 16.89 13.83
CA LEU A 203 9.90 15.71 13.77
C LEU A 203 10.27 15.20 15.16
N LEU A 204 10.55 16.11 16.10
CA LEU A 204 10.83 15.75 17.48
C LEU A 204 9.61 15.16 18.20
N ALA A 205 8.40 15.65 17.88
CA ALA A 205 7.16 15.14 18.44
C ALA A 205 6.87 13.72 17.93
N ILE A 206 7.08 13.44 16.64
CA ILE A 206 6.99 12.10 16.05
C ILE A 206 8.04 11.18 16.67
N ALA A 207 9.31 11.62 16.71
CA ALA A 207 10.38 10.81 17.26
C ALA A 207 10.06 10.38 18.69
N ARG A 208 9.51 11.30 19.51
CA ARG A 208 9.04 11.02 20.87
C ARG A 208 7.84 10.08 20.91
N SER A 209 6.82 10.30 20.07
CA SER A 209 5.63 9.43 20.05
C SER A 209 5.92 8.03 19.53
N GLN A 210 6.98 7.86 18.75
CA GLN A 210 7.41 6.58 18.16
C GLN A 210 8.62 5.95 18.87
N LEU A 211 9.05 6.50 20.02
CA LEU A 211 10.17 5.94 20.81
C LEU A 211 9.93 4.48 21.21
N TRP A 212 8.67 4.08 21.39
CA TRP A 212 8.32 2.70 21.75
C TRP A 212 8.85 1.68 20.72
N ILE A 213 8.82 1.99 19.42
CA ILE A 213 9.36 1.13 18.34
C ILE A 213 10.86 0.93 18.54
N VAL A 214 11.58 2.01 18.85
CA VAL A 214 13.02 1.98 19.07
C VAL A 214 13.35 1.12 20.29
N TRP A 215 12.60 1.29 21.38
CA TRP A 215 12.79 0.51 22.61
C TRP A 215 12.47 -0.96 22.44
N GLU A 216 11.37 -1.30 21.76
CA GLU A 216 11.04 -2.69 21.46
C GLU A 216 12.08 -3.33 20.53
N LEU A 217 12.53 -2.62 19.50
CA LEU A 217 13.52 -3.14 18.57
C LEU A 217 14.86 -3.35 19.30
N ALA A 218 15.25 -2.42 20.15
CA ALA A 218 16.43 -2.56 21.00
C ALA A 218 16.26 -3.77 21.95
N ALA A 219 15.11 -3.92 22.61
CA ALA A 219 14.84 -5.05 23.50
C ALA A 219 14.89 -6.39 22.73
N ALA A 220 14.32 -6.44 21.52
CA ALA A 220 14.36 -7.62 20.66
C ALA A 220 15.79 -8.01 20.26
N LEU A 221 16.59 -7.05 19.80
CA LEU A 221 17.94 -7.32 19.30
C LEU A 221 18.96 -7.53 20.43
N PHE A 222 19.02 -6.63 21.42
CA PHE A 222 19.96 -6.75 22.54
C PHE A 222 19.53 -7.85 23.50
N GLY A 223 18.26 -7.88 23.91
CA GLY A 223 17.73 -8.95 24.76
C GLY A 223 17.83 -10.32 24.09
N GLY A 224 17.51 -10.39 22.79
CA GLY A 224 17.71 -11.60 22.00
C GLY A 224 19.17 -12.03 21.92
N GLY A 225 20.11 -11.10 21.72
CA GLY A 225 21.55 -11.39 21.70
C GLY A 225 22.07 -11.92 23.05
N VAL A 226 21.69 -11.29 24.16
CA VAL A 226 22.05 -11.74 25.52
C VAL A 226 21.46 -13.12 25.79
N LEU A 227 20.17 -13.31 25.52
CA LEU A 227 19.52 -14.62 25.68
C LEU A 227 20.22 -15.70 24.86
N ALA A 228 20.59 -15.42 23.60
CA ALA A 228 21.30 -16.38 22.75
C ALA A 228 22.68 -16.77 23.29
N ALA A 229 23.38 -15.84 23.96
CA ALA A 229 24.70 -16.07 24.53
C ALA A 229 24.66 -16.96 25.79
N TYR A 230 23.65 -16.80 26.64
CA TYR A 230 23.57 -17.48 27.94
C TYR A 230 22.67 -18.73 27.95
N ALA A 231 21.76 -18.89 26.98
CA ALA A 231 20.80 -19.98 27.02
C ALA A 231 21.37 -21.30 26.45
N GLY A 232 21.21 -22.36 27.23
CA GLY A 232 21.62 -23.71 26.86
C GLY A 232 20.71 -24.37 25.81
N PRO A 233 21.13 -25.50 25.21
CA PRO A 233 20.35 -26.20 24.19
C PRO A 233 18.96 -26.65 24.66
N ARG A 234 18.84 -27.01 25.95
CA ARG A 234 17.57 -27.47 26.54
C ARG A 234 16.56 -26.33 26.73
N SER A 235 17.01 -25.14 27.12
CA SER A 235 16.14 -23.97 27.30
C SER A 235 15.58 -23.46 25.98
N MET A 236 16.26 -23.69 24.85
CA MET A 236 15.78 -23.25 23.53
C MET A 236 14.45 -23.90 23.11
N LYS A 237 14.18 -25.15 23.52
CA LYS A 237 12.89 -25.79 23.24
C LYS A 237 11.75 -25.13 24.02
N ILE A 238 12.01 -24.80 25.28
CA ILE A 238 11.05 -24.10 26.16
C ILE A 238 10.80 -22.69 25.60
N PHE A 239 11.86 -21.98 25.19
CA PHE A 239 11.76 -20.66 24.59
C PHE A 239 10.93 -20.66 23.31
N GLY A 240 11.07 -21.69 22.46
CA GLY A 240 10.22 -21.86 21.28
C GLY A 240 8.75 -22.03 21.63
N ALA A 241 8.43 -22.88 22.60
CA ALA A 241 7.06 -23.05 23.06
C ALA A 241 6.49 -21.73 23.62
N VAL A 242 7.24 -21.03 24.47
CA VAL A 242 6.82 -19.74 25.05
C VAL A 242 6.62 -18.68 23.96
N ALA A 243 7.56 -18.52 23.03
CA ALA A 243 7.45 -17.57 21.93
C ALA A 243 6.23 -17.85 21.06
N THR A 244 5.95 -19.13 20.80
CA THR A 244 4.77 -19.55 20.02
C THR A 244 3.47 -19.25 20.75
N VAL A 245 3.41 -19.56 22.05
CA VAL A 245 2.24 -19.24 22.87
C VAL A 245 2.03 -17.74 22.91
N LEU A 246 3.07 -16.93 23.15
CA LEU A 246 2.97 -15.48 23.13
C LEU A 246 2.52 -14.95 21.77
N ALA A 247 3.08 -15.45 20.67
CA ALA A 247 2.67 -15.07 19.32
C ALA A 247 1.20 -15.42 19.06
N ALA A 248 0.76 -16.62 19.46
CA ALA A 248 -0.62 -17.05 19.34
C ALA A 248 -1.54 -16.20 20.22
N THR A 249 -1.15 -15.89 21.46
CA THR A 249 -1.91 -15.01 22.36
C THR A 249 -1.99 -13.60 21.81
N LEU A 250 -0.90 -13.02 21.33
CA LEU A 250 -0.90 -11.68 20.72
C LEU A 250 -1.74 -11.63 19.44
N PHE A 251 -1.75 -12.70 18.65
CA PHE A 251 -2.59 -12.80 17.46
C PHE A 251 -4.07 -12.98 17.80
N LEU A 252 -4.38 -13.85 18.77
CA LEU A 252 -5.76 -14.21 19.14
C LEU A 252 -6.40 -13.23 20.12
N ALA A 253 -5.65 -12.58 21.01
CA ALA A 253 -6.20 -11.70 22.03
C ALA A 253 -6.99 -10.53 21.41
N PRO A 254 -6.51 -9.83 20.36
CA PRO A 254 -7.30 -8.82 19.67
C PRO A 254 -8.57 -9.39 18.99
N VAL A 255 -8.52 -10.65 18.54
CA VAL A 255 -9.68 -11.36 17.94
C VAL A 255 -10.70 -11.74 19.00
N LEU A 256 -10.25 -12.15 20.19
CA LEU A 256 -11.09 -12.59 21.29
C LEU A 256 -11.62 -11.45 22.17
N LEU A 257 -10.88 -10.33 22.28
CA LEU A 257 -11.19 -9.17 23.13
C LEU A 257 -11.96 -8.06 22.40
N ASP A 258 -12.84 -8.43 21.46
CA ASP A 258 -13.80 -7.55 20.76
C ASP A 258 -13.22 -6.50 19.78
N HIS A 259 -11.92 -6.19 19.81
CA HIS A 259 -11.31 -5.20 18.91
C HIS A 259 -11.38 -5.59 17.41
N HIS A 260 -11.33 -6.89 17.08
CA HIS A 260 -11.54 -7.38 15.70
C HIS A 260 -12.93 -7.94 15.42
N ARG A 261 -13.89 -7.93 16.36
CA ARG A 261 -15.29 -8.07 15.93
C ARG A 261 -15.64 -6.94 14.98
N SER A 262 -15.14 -5.73 15.26
CA SER A 262 -15.20 -4.60 14.32
C SER A 262 -14.43 -4.87 13.04
N TYR A 263 -13.18 -5.35 13.05
CA TYR A 263 -12.44 -5.59 11.80
C TYR A 263 -13.04 -6.71 10.93
N CYS A 264 -13.39 -7.86 11.50
CA CYS A 264 -14.03 -8.93 10.73
C CYS A 264 -15.42 -8.50 10.28
N ALA A 265 -16.19 -7.80 11.11
CA ALA A 265 -17.48 -7.24 10.70
C ALA A 265 -17.32 -6.10 9.68
N GLU A 266 -16.26 -5.31 9.71
CA GLU A 266 -15.95 -4.27 8.73
C GLU A 266 -15.46 -4.89 7.42
N ALA A 267 -14.62 -5.92 7.48
CA ALA A 267 -14.19 -6.68 6.32
C ALA A 267 -15.37 -7.42 5.68
N LEU A 268 -16.24 -8.04 6.49
CA LEU A 268 -17.51 -8.62 6.05
C LEU A 268 -18.43 -7.54 5.50
N ALA A 269 -18.58 -6.40 6.17
CA ALA A 269 -19.36 -5.26 5.69
C ALA A 269 -18.81 -4.71 4.37
N VAL A 270 -17.49 -4.79 4.12
CA VAL A 270 -16.89 -4.44 2.82
C VAL A 270 -17.18 -5.49 1.74
N THR A 271 -17.35 -6.75 2.11
CA THR A 271 -17.81 -7.80 1.18
C THR A 271 -19.33 -7.80 0.95
N GLU A 272 -20.09 -7.35 1.95
CA GLU A 272 -21.55 -7.21 1.93
C GLU A 272 -22.02 -5.85 1.43
N LEU A 273 -21.11 -4.87 1.36
CA LEU A 273 -21.29 -3.61 0.65
C LEU A 273 -21.63 -3.98 -0.79
N ASP A 274 -22.92 -3.86 -1.12
CA ASP A 274 -23.44 -4.07 -2.45
C ASP A 274 -22.72 -3.09 -3.39
N ARG A 275 -21.68 -3.60 -4.07
CA ARG A 275 -20.83 -2.81 -4.98
C ARG A 275 -21.64 -2.34 -6.18
N GLU A 276 -22.78 -2.99 -6.44
CA GLU A 276 -23.77 -2.52 -7.37
C GLU A 276 -24.71 -1.57 -6.64
N SER A 277 -24.29 -0.33 -6.36
CA SER A 277 -25.26 0.70 -5.98
C SER A 277 -26.25 0.81 -7.13
N PRO A 278 -27.52 0.36 -6.97
CA PRO A 278 -28.41 0.26 -8.13
C PRO A 278 -28.72 1.65 -8.69
N GLU A 279 -28.61 2.68 -7.84
CA GLU A 279 -28.64 4.09 -8.21
C GLU A 279 -27.48 4.49 -9.14
N ILE A 280 -26.23 4.12 -8.84
CA ILE A 280 -25.08 4.41 -9.71
C ILE A 280 -25.18 3.68 -11.04
N VAL A 281 -25.63 2.41 -11.03
CA VAL A 281 -25.86 1.63 -12.27
C VAL A 281 -26.93 2.29 -13.14
N GLN A 282 -28.04 2.74 -12.54
CA GLN A 282 -29.10 3.44 -13.27
C GLN A 282 -28.60 4.77 -13.87
N ILE A 283 -27.82 5.54 -13.12
CA ILE A 283 -27.23 6.78 -13.61
C ILE A 283 -26.22 6.49 -14.73
N GLY A 284 -25.43 5.42 -14.60
CA GLY A 284 -24.52 4.95 -15.65
C GLY A 284 -25.25 4.62 -16.95
N ARG A 285 -26.34 3.84 -16.88
CA ARG A 285 -27.20 3.55 -18.04
C ARG A 285 -27.85 4.81 -18.62
N PHE A 286 -28.29 5.74 -17.77
CA PHE A 286 -28.83 7.01 -18.23
C PHE A 286 -27.77 7.83 -18.98
N ALA A 287 -26.50 7.77 -18.55
CA ALA A 287 -25.40 8.48 -19.21
C ALA A 287 -25.18 8.08 -20.67
N GLU A 288 -25.58 6.86 -21.07
CA GLU A 288 -25.55 6.40 -22.47
C GLU A 288 -26.45 7.24 -23.38
N THR A 289 -27.49 7.88 -22.81
CA THR A 289 -28.41 8.77 -23.55
C THR A 289 -27.88 10.19 -23.70
N LEU A 290 -26.80 10.53 -22.99
CA LEU A 290 -26.17 11.85 -23.03
C LEU A 290 -25.08 11.94 -24.11
N PRO A 291 -24.68 13.15 -24.52
CA PRO A 291 -23.56 13.34 -25.43
C PRO A 291 -22.28 12.62 -24.99
N SER A 292 -21.44 12.22 -25.95
CA SER A 292 -20.16 11.54 -25.68
C SER A 292 -19.18 12.40 -24.87
N ASN A 293 -19.30 13.73 -24.96
CA ASN A 293 -18.51 14.68 -24.18
C ASN A 293 -19.14 15.04 -22.82
N ALA A 294 -20.09 14.25 -22.31
CA ALA A 294 -20.66 14.44 -20.99
C ALA A 294 -19.60 14.24 -19.89
N VAL A 295 -19.56 15.15 -18.93
CA VAL A 295 -18.67 15.08 -17.76
C VAL A 295 -19.50 15.27 -16.50
N PHE A 296 -19.38 14.34 -15.55
CA PHE A 296 -20.17 14.38 -14.34
C PHE A 296 -19.43 15.01 -13.16
N LEU A 297 -20.17 15.73 -12.32
CA LEU A 297 -19.75 16.21 -11.00
C LEU A 297 -20.60 15.47 -9.95
N LEU A 298 -20.00 14.51 -9.25
CA LEU A 298 -20.70 13.62 -8.33
C LEU A 298 -20.51 14.04 -6.87
N GLN A 299 -21.62 14.24 -6.16
CA GLN A 299 -21.62 14.34 -4.71
C GLN A 299 -21.38 12.95 -4.10
N GLU A 300 -20.13 12.65 -3.79
CA GLU A 300 -19.73 11.38 -3.15
C GLU A 300 -20.30 11.30 -1.72
N ARG A 301 -20.93 10.18 -1.41
CA ARG A 301 -21.40 9.76 -0.08
C ARG A 301 -20.46 8.74 0.54
N SER A 302 -19.85 7.91 -0.31
CA SER A 302 -18.88 6.91 0.10
C SER A 302 -17.68 6.93 -0.84
N LYS A 303 -16.55 6.47 -0.31
CA LYS A 303 -15.30 6.40 -1.06
C LYS A 303 -15.49 5.48 -2.27
N PHE A 304 -14.99 5.91 -3.43
CA PHE A 304 -15.01 5.18 -4.72
C PHE A 304 -16.30 5.21 -5.53
N GLU A 305 -17.38 5.88 -5.10
CA GLU A 305 -18.60 5.98 -5.94
C GLU A 305 -18.34 6.63 -7.30
N ARG A 306 -17.45 7.62 -7.33
CA ARG A 306 -17.00 8.26 -8.57
C ARG A 306 -16.36 7.27 -9.53
N ASN A 307 -15.50 6.39 -9.03
CA ASN A 307 -14.82 5.39 -9.84
C ASN A 307 -15.82 4.35 -10.36
N ALA A 308 -16.79 3.95 -9.53
CA ALA A 308 -17.87 3.06 -9.96
C ALA A 308 -18.70 3.73 -11.07
N LEU A 309 -19.06 4.99 -10.92
CA LEU A 309 -19.81 5.70 -11.95
C LEU A 309 -18.99 5.87 -13.24
N MET A 310 -17.70 6.19 -13.17
CA MET A 310 -16.83 6.24 -14.36
C MET A 310 -16.89 4.92 -15.13
N PHE A 311 -16.84 3.79 -14.41
CA PHE A 311 -16.93 2.47 -15.02
C PHE A 311 -18.29 2.21 -15.70
N TYR A 312 -19.41 2.52 -15.03
CA TYR A 312 -20.74 2.26 -15.60
C TYR A 312 -21.19 3.26 -16.67
N SER A 313 -20.70 4.50 -16.61
CA SER A 313 -21.10 5.55 -17.56
C SER A 313 -20.18 5.67 -18.76
N ASP A 314 -18.95 5.14 -18.68
CA ASP A 314 -17.88 5.42 -19.64
C ASP A 314 -17.71 6.94 -19.88
N ARG A 315 -17.79 7.71 -18.79
CA ARG A 315 -17.61 9.17 -18.78
C ARG A 315 -16.65 9.59 -17.68
N THR A 316 -16.05 10.76 -17.86
CA THR A 316 -15.24 11.38 -16.81
C THR A 316 -16.15 11.86 -15.68
N VAL A 317 -15.79 11.55 -14.45
CA VAL A 317 -16.51 11.97 -13.26
C VAL A 317 -15.54 12.66 -12.31
N TYR A 318 -15.90 13.83 -11.81
CA TYR A 318 -15.18 14.62 -10.81
C TYR A 318 -15.98 14.68 -9.51
N PRO A 319 -15.32 14.85 -8.34
CA PRO A 319 -16.04 15.11 -7.10
C PRO A 319 -16.75 16.47 -7.18
N LEU A 320 -17.98 16.53 -6.68
CA LEU A 320 -18.73 17.77 -6.56
C LEU A 320 -18.25 18.54 -5.31
N ASP A 321 -17.50 19.62 -5.54
CA ASP A 321 -17.22 20.62 -4.51
C ASP A 321 -18.39 21.60 -4.42
N GLN A 322 -19.15 21.56 -3.31
CA GLN A 322 -20.33 22.41 -3.12
C GLN A 322 -20.01 23.91 -3.20
N GLN A 323 -18.78 24.33 -2.90
CA GLN A 323 -18.39 25.74 -2.94
C GLN A 323 -18.00 26.19 -4.36
N ASN A 324 -17.44 25.29 -5.17
CA ASN A 324 -16.78 25.67 -6.44
C ASN A 324 -17.33 24.94 -7.67
N TRP A 325 -18.41 24.16 -7.57
CA TRP A 325 -18.91 23.35 -8.69
C TRP A 325 -19.20 24.18 -9.95
N ARG A 326 -19.64 25.44 -9.82
CA ARG A 326 -19.87 26.35 -10.97
C ARG A 326 -18.57 26.67 -11.72
N GLN A 327 -17.49 26.90 -10.98
CA GLN A 327 -16.18 27.13 -11.57
C GLN A 327 -15.67 25.88 -12.29
N THR A 328 -15.86 24.70 -11.68
CA THR A 328 -15.50 23.42 -12.32
C THR A 328 -16.33 23.17 -13.57
N ALA A 329 -17.66 23.40 -13.52
CA ALA A 329 -18.54 23.28 -14.68
C ALA A 329 -18.12 24.23 -15.81
N SER A 330 -17.77 25.48 -15.49
CA SER A 330 -17.25 26.45 -16.47
C SER A 330 -15.94 25.98 -17.11
N ARG A 331 -15.01 25.41 -16.34
CA ARG A 331 -13.76 24.83 -16.87
C ARG A 331 -14.02 23.63 -17.78
N ILE A 332 -14.98 22.77 -17.43
CA ILE A 332 -15.42 21.65 -18.27
C ILE A 332 -15.96 22.17 -19.61
N SER A 333 -16.85 23.17 -19.57
CA SER A 333 -17.39 23.79 -20.78
C SER A 333 -16.32 24.47 -21.64
N ALA A 334 -15.35 25.15 -21.02
CA ALA A 334 -14.21 25.74 -21.71
C ALA A 334 -13.33 24.69 -22.39
N ALA A 335 -13.26 23.47 -21.82
CA ALA A 335 -12.58 22.31 -22.41
C ALA A 335 -13.46 21.50 -23.38
N SER A 336 -14.59 22.08 -23.86
CA SER A 336 -15.54 21.43 -24.77
C SER A 336 -16.28 20.21 -24.19
N GLY A 337 -16.32 20.07 -22.86
CA GLY A 337 -17.15 19.10 -22.17
C GLY A 337 -18.54 19.65 -21.82
N THR A 338 -19.53 18.78 -21.70
CA THR A 338 -20.88 19.14 -21.23
C THR A 338 -21.01 18.74 -19.76
N PRO A 339 -21.03 19.70 -18.81
CA PRO A 339 -21.08 19.37 -17.38
C PRO A 339 -22.49 18.90 -16.96
N PHE A 340 -22.52 17.86 -16.14
CA PHE A 340 -23.73 17.35 -15.48
C PHE A 340 -23.44 17.18 -13.99
N ILE A 341 -24.43 17.43 -13.14
CA ILE A 341 -24.28 17.34 -11.68
C ILE A 341 -25.13 16.19 -11.18
N ILE A 342 -24.53 15.37 -10.32
CA ILE A 342 -25.21 14.27 -9.64
C ILE A 342 -25.23 14.58 -8.16
N SER A 343 -26.42 14.89 -7.66
CA SER A 343 -26.63 15.30 -6.27
C SER A 343 -27.92 14.70 -5.75
N ASP A 344 -27.98 14.53 -4.44
CA ASP A 344 -29.19 14.17 -3.70
C ASP A 344 -30.01 15.38 -3.24
N ARG A 345 -29.48 16.57 -3.48
CA ARG A 345 -30.15 17.85 -3.24
C ARG A 345 -30.56 18.43 -4.59
N SER A 346 -31.58 19.29 -4.54
CA SER A 346 -31.91 20.11 -5.70
C SER A 346 -30.75 21.05 -5.98
N ILE A 347 -30.26 21.02 -7.21
CA ILE A 347 -29.25 21.96 -7.72
C ILE A 347 -29.94 22.87 -8.73
N GLU A 348 -29.48 24.12 -8.81
CA GLU A 348 -29.95 25.08 -9.82
C GLU A 348 -29.65 24.55 -11.24
N GLY A 349 -30.68 24.17 -11.97
CA GLY A 349 -30.56 23.57 -13.30
C GLY A 349 -31.77 22.73 -13.69
N GLU A 350 -31.72 22.17 -14.89
CA GLU A 350 -32.73 21.25 -15.40
C GLU A 350 -32.50 19.85 -14.84
N LYS A 351 -33.50 19.29 -14.16
CA LYS A 351 -33.46 17.91 -13.68
C LYS A 351 -33.74 16.97 -14.85
N LEU A 352 -32.74 16.20 -15.27
CA LEU A 352 -32.84 15.30 -16.43
C LEU A 352 -33.23 13.87 -16.04
N PHE A 353 -32.79 13.41 -14.87
CA PHE A 353 -32.99 12.03 -14.43
C PHE A 353 -33.10 11.94 -12.91
N SER A 354 -33.89 10.99 -12.42
CA SER A 354 -33.95 10.60 -11.01
C SER A 354 -33.78 9.09 -10.92
N ALA A 355 -32.81 8.63 -10.16
CA ALA A 355 -32.66 7.19 -9.93
C ALA A 355 -33.83 6.68 -9.09
N SER A 356 -34.47 5.60 -9.51
CA SER A 356 -35.60 5.00 -8.79
C SER A 356 -35.16 4.24 -7.54
N ALA A 357 -33.91 3.78 -7.51
CA ALA A 357 -33.34 3.03 -6.40
C ALA A 357 -32.65 3.92 -5.34
N GLY A 358 -32.82 5.24 -5.41
CA GLY A 358 -32.16 6.17 -4.49
C GLY A 358 -32.72 7.59 -4.53
N THR A 359 -31.93 8.54 -4.07
CA THR A 359 -32.32 9.96 -3.92
C THR A 359 -31.54 10.89 -4.83
N ARG A 360 -30.54 10.38 -5.56
CA ARG A 360 -29.75 11.14 -6.51
C ARG A 360 -30.51 11.40 -7.79
N SER A 361 -30.21 12.56 -8.34
CA SER A 361 -30.73 13.01 -9.61
C SER A 361 -29.60 13.60 -10.44
N VAL A 362 -29.73 13.52 -11.76
CA VAL A 362 -28.80 14.14 -12.70
C VAL A 362 -29.40 15.46 -13.14
N PHE A 363 -28.61 16.52 -12.98
CA PHE A 363 -28.98 17.89 -13.32
C PHE A 363 -28.06 18.41 -14.42
N LYS A 364 -28.62 19.18 -15.35
CA LYS A 364 -27.86 20.02 -16.27
C LYS A 364 -27.80 21.43 -15.67
N PRO A 365 -26.61 21.98 -15.38
CA PRO A 365 -26.48 23.35 -14.86
C PRO A 365 -27.18 24.36 -15.75
N ALA A 366 -27.81 25.38 -15.15
CA ALA A 366 -28.24 26.55 -15.91
C ALA A 366 -27.00 27.23 -16.53
N SER A 367 -27.07 27.52 -17.83
CA SER A 367 -25.98 28.11 -18.64
C SER A 367 -25.69 29.56 -18.28
#